data_AF-A0A8J3NRY4-F1
#
_entry.id   AF-A0A8J3NRY4-F1
#
_cell.length_a   1.000
_cell.length_b   1.000
_cell.length_c   1.000
_cell.angle_alpha   90.00
_cell.angle_beta   90.00
_cell.angle_gamma   90.00
#
_symmetry.space_group_name_H-M   'P 1'
#
loop_
_entity.id
_entity.type
_entity.pdbx_description
1 polymer ?
#
loop_
_entity_poly.entity_id
_entity_poly.type
_entity_poly.pdbx_seq_one_letter_code
_entity_poly.pdbx_strand_id
1 'polypeptide(L)'
;MPRMRDQDLLRQIRDERWIAELLVQFDFDLRRAENGPVEAVRLPDGGALEMIAGDASGGAFLLAGPPADNRPVVYAGSEGEGGLIAADLRTALALVVGLPSLHDATSMPIGDGAALREWLAFADDEIREDWPELDDDRARLRDALGLPEPAGLLAGLHAAAADERYRPVSELGDVYEPMTS
;
A
#
# COMPACT_ATOMS: atom_id res chain seq x y z
N MET A 1 8.97 -21.63 4.14
CA MET A 1 9.33 -21.03 2.84
C MET A 1 10.13 -19.77 3.10
N PRO A 2 11.30 -19.58 2.47
CA PRO A 2 12.05 -18.32 2.60
C PRO A 2 11.20 -17.15 2.10
N ARG A 3 11.29 -15.99 2.76
CA ARG A 3 10.56 -14.77 2.36
C ARG A 3 11.11 -14.30 1.02
N MET A 4 10.24 -14.12 0.02
CA MET A 4 10.62 -13.58 -1.28
C MET A 4 11.07 -12.12 -1.12
N ARG A 5 12.12 -11.73 -1.86
CA ARG A 5 12.67 -10.37 -1.86
C ARG A 5 11.77 -9.44 -2.66
N ASP A 6 11.77 -8.14 -2.33
CA ASP A 6 10.94 -7.14 -3.01
C ASP A 6 11.18 -7.10 -4.53
N GLN A 7 12.45 -7.23 -4.94
CA GLN A 7 12.82 -7.25 -6.36
C GLN A 7 12.29 -8.48 -7.10
N ASP A 8 12.19 -9.63 -6.44
CA ASP A 8 11.65 -10.84 -7.04
C ASP A 8 10.12 -10.74 -7.15
N LEU A 9 9.44 -10.15 -6.15
CA LEU A 9 8.01 -9.81 -6.20
C LEU A 9 7.69 -8.85 -7.36
N LEU A 10 8.41 -7.72 -7.46
CA LEU A 10 8.21 -6.76 -8.53
C LEU A 10 8.50 -7.37 -9.91
N ARG A 11 9.49 -8.26 -10.01
CA ARG A 11 9.76 -8.99 -11.26
C ARG A 11 8.61 -9.92 -11.61
N GLN A 12 8.11 -10.71 -10.66
CA GLN A 12 6.97 -11.59 -10.88
C GLN A 12 5.74 -10.83 -11.35
N ILE A 13 5.40 -9.68 -10.72
CA ILE A 13 4.26 -8.86 -11.13
C ILE A 13 4.43 -8.36 -12.58
N ARG A 14 5.64 -7.96 -12.98
CA ARG A 14 5.92 -7.50 -14.35
C ARG A 14 5.84 -8.62 -15.39
N ASP A 15 6.32 -9.81 -15.03
CA ASP A 15 6.40 -10.96 -15.94
C ASP A 15 5.01 -11.63 -16.11
N GLU A 16 4.17 -11.61 -15.08
CA GLU A 16 2.85 -12.22 -15.06
C GLU A 16 1.75 -11.18 -15.33
N ARG A 17 1.43 -10.98 -16.60
CA ARG A 17 0.45 -9.97 -17.06
C ARG A 17 -0.86 -9.95 -16.27
N TRP A 18 -1.41 -11.12 -15.93
CA TRP A 18 -2.67 -11.22 -15.21
C TRP A 18 -2.56 -10.67 -13.77
N ILE A 19 -1.38 -10.76 -13.13
CA ILE A 19 -1.13 -10.20 -11.80
C ILE A 19 -1.11 -8.67 -11.90
N ALA A 20 -0.34 -8.13 -12.86
CA ALA A 20 -0.27 -6.68 -13.08
C ALA A 20 -1.65 -6.09 -13.40
N GLU A 21 -2.41 -6.72 -14.29
CA GLU A 21 -3.75 -6.25 -14.67
C GLU A 21 -4.73 -6.29 -13.49
N LEU A 22 -4.66 -7.33 -12.65
CA LEU A 22 -5.54 -7.46 -11.51
C LEU A 22 -5.17 -6.49 -10.37
N LEU A 23 -3.88 -6.24 -10.14
CA LEU A 23 -3.41 -5.25 -9.16
C LEU A 23 -3.85 -3.82 -9.51
N VAL A 24 -4.08 -3.50 -10.78
CA VAL A 24 -4.68 -2.20 -11.17
C VAL A 24 -6.09 -2.03 -10.60
N GLN A 25 -6.86 -3.11 -10.43
CA GLN A 25 -8.18 -3.05 -9.79
C GLN A 25 -8.09 -2.83 -8.27
N PHE A 26 -6.93 -3.09 -7.67
CA PHE A 26 -6.62 -2.78 -6.27
C PHE A 26 -5.75 -1.52 -6.15
N ASP A 27 -5.83 -0.61 -7.12
CA ASP A 27 -5.12 0.67 -7.09
C ASP A 27 -3.59 0.57 -7.00
N PHE A 28 -3.00 -0.51 -7.54
CA PHE A 28 -1.56 -0.71 -7.57
C PHE A 28 -1.05 -0.93 -9.00
N ASP A 29 -0.78 0.18 -9.70
CA ASP A 29 -0.32 0.18 -11.09
C ASP A 29 1.18 0.50 -11.20
N LEU A 30 1.99 -0.51 -11.53
CA LEU A 30 3.43 -0.37 -11.74
C LEU A 30 3.77 0.55 -12.92
N ARG A 31 2.88 0.69 -13.92
CA ARG A 31 3.12 1.54 -15.10
C ARG A 31 3.16 3.01 -14.73
N ARG A 32 2.49 3.39 -13.64
CA ARG A 32 2.51 4.76 -13.12
C ARG A 32 3.86 5.16 -12.54
N ALA A 33 4.73 4.21 -12.19
CA ALA A 33 6.07 4.50 -11.68
C ALA A 33 7.05 5.00 -12.77
N GLU A 34 6.75 4.83 -14.07
CA GLU A 34 7.66 5.19 -15.17
C GLU A 34 8.06 6.67 -15.16
N ASN A 35 7.17 7.55 -14.70
CA ASN A 35 7.40 9.00 -14.64
C ASN A 35 7.71 9.52 -13.23
N GLY A 36 7.80 8.64 -12.24
CA GLY A 36 7.87 9.02 -10.84
C GLY A 36 6.55 9.60 -10.30
N PRO A 37 6.53 10.04 -9.03
CA PRO A 37 5.34 10.60 -8.41
C PRO A 37 5.00 11.96 -9.03
N VAL A 38 3.73 12.37 -8.94
CA VAL A 38 3.25 13.67 -9.47
C VAL A 38 4.02 14.84 -8.87
N GLU A 39 4.35 14.72 -7.58
CA GLU A 39 5.25 15.60 -6.85
C GLU A 39 6.38 14.77 -6.26
N ALA A 40 7.63 15.25 -6.35
CA ALA A 40 8.74 14.55 -5.74
C ALA A 40 8.69 14.67 -4.20
N VAL A 41 8.89 13.55 -3.53
CA VAL A 41 8.86 13.45 -2.07
C VAL A 41 10.12 12.79 -1.54
N ARG A 42 10.49 13.15 -0.30
CA ARG A 42 11.61 12.56 0.44
C ARG A 42 11.21 12.25 1.87
N LEU A 43 12.02 11.43 2.55
CA LEU A 43 11.89 11.24 3.99
C LEU A 43 12.31 12.52 4.75
N PRO A 44 11.84 12.71 6.00
CA PRO A 44 12.21 13.86 6.84
C PRO A 44 13.72 14.03 7.03
N ASP A 45 14.45 12.91 7.11
CA ASP A 45 15.92 12.89 7.23
C ASP A 45 16.65 13.13 5.88
N GLY A 46 15.91 13.32 4.80
CA GLY A 46 16.45 13.47 3.44
C GLY A 46 16.68 12.15 2.71
N GLY A 47 16.30 11.01 3.29
CA GLY A 47 16.36 9.71 2.65
C GLY A 47 15.52 9.65 1.37
N ALA A 48 16.05 8.97 0.36
CA ALA A 48 15.40 8.83 -0.95
C ALA A 48 14.22 7.85 -0.88
N LEU A 49 13.24 8.11 -1.74
CA LEU A 49 12.05 7.29 -1.98
C LEU A 49 12.04 6.87 -3.45
N GLU A 50 11.83 5.58 -3.70
CA GLU A 50 11.74 5.02 -5.06
C GLU A 50 10.30 4.60 -5.34
N MET A 51 9.61 5.28 -6.27
CA MET A 51 8.25 4.90 -6.64
C MET A 51 8.24 3.55 -7.35
N ILE A 52 7.33 2.68 -6.94
CA ILE A 52 7.15 1.34 -7.52
C ILE A 52 5.78 1.12 -8.15
N ALA A 53 4.77 1.89 -7.73
CA ALA A 53 3.43 1.90 -8.28
C ALA A 53 2.71 3.20 -7.92
N GLY A 54 1.60 3.48 -8.60
CA GLY A 54 0.64 4.50 -8.19
C GLY A 54 -0.78 3.99 -8.31
N ASP A 55 -1.71 4.70 -7.70
CA ASP A 55 -3.15 4.43 -7.75
C ASP A 55 -3.86 5.27 -8.83
N ALA A 56 -5.18 5.10 -8.95
CA ALA A 56 -5.99 5.87 -9.89
C ALA A 56 -6.16 7.35 -9.51
N SER A 57 -6.10 7.71 -8.22
CA SER A 57 -6.32 9.09 -7.72
C SER A 57 -5.07 9.98 -7.85
N GLY A 58 -3.89 9.39 -8.02
CA GLY A 58 -2.61 10.09 -8.16
C GLY A 58 -1.64 9.87 -7.01
N GLY A 59 -1.98 9.02 -6.04
CA GLY A 59 -1.07 8.59 -4.99
C GLY A 59 0.03 7.65 -5.49
N ALA A 60 1.08 7.53 -4.67
CA ALA A 60 2.31 6.81 -5.00
C ALA A 60 2.72 5.86 -3.88
N PHE A 61 3.09 4.64 -4.26
CA PHE A 61 3.72 3.65 -3.40
C PHE A 61 5.23 3.69 -3.63
N LEU A 62 5.99 3.95 -2.55
CA LEU A 62 7.41 4.23 -2.62
C LEU A 62 8.21 3.32 -1.68
N LEU A 63 9.32 2.78 -2.14
CA LEU A 63 10.29 2.07 -1.30
C LEU A 63 11.25 3.05 -0.64
N ALA A 64 11.39 2.94 0.68
CA ALA A 64 12.20 3.83 1.50
C ALA A 64 13.62 3.31 1.72
N GLY A 65 14.58 4.21 1.57
CA GLY A 65 15.99 3.94 1.89
C GLY A 65 16.77 3.24 0.76
N PRO A 66 18.06 2.94 1.02
CA PRO A 66 18.95 2.38 0.02
C PRO A 66 18.52 0.97 -0.42
N PRO A 67 18.93 0.52 -1.62
CA PRO A 67 18.62 -0.84 -2.10
C PRO A 67 18.97 -1.92 -1.08
N ALA A 68 17.98 -2.73 -0.72
CA ALA A 68 18.07 -3.86 0.19
C ALA A 68 17.08 -4.95 -0.26
N ASP A 69 17.21 -6.16 0.30
CA ASP A 69 16.34 -7.28 -0.05
C ASP A 69 14.85 -7.00 0.25
N ASN A 70 14.58 -6.26 1.33
CA ASN A 70 13.25 -5.81 1.72
C ASN A 70 13.36 -4.37 2.22
N ARG A 71 12.49 -3.48 1.76
CA ARG A 71 12.47 -2.06 2.10
C ARG A 71 11.09 -1.63 2.59
N PRO A 72 11.02 -0.72 3.58
CA PRO A 72 9.74 -0.16 4.01
C PRO A 72 9.01 0.49 2.85
N VAL A 73 7.68 0.35 2.83
CA VAL A 73 6.82 0.96 1.82
C VAL A 73 6.09 2.14 2.44
N VAL A 74 6.24 3.30 1.80
CA VAL A 74 5.59 4.56 2.13
C VAL A 74 4.54 4.84 1.07
N TYR A 75 3.37 5.27 1.52
CA TYR A 75 2.34 5.82 0.63
C TYR A 75 2.38 7.35 0.72
N ALA A 76 2.30 8.02 -0.43
CA ALA A 76 2.15 9.46 -0.55
C ALA A 76 0.94 9.74 -1.44
N GLY A 77 -0.14 10.22 -0.84
CA GLY A 77 -1.38 10.56 -1.53
C GLY A 77 -1.30 11.91 -2.22
N SER A 78 -2.12 12.08 -3.25
CA SER A 78 -2.14 13.31 -4.05
C SER A 78 -2.71 14.52 -3.30
N GLU A 79 -3.42 14.31 -2.18
CA GLU A 79 -4.01 15.39 -1.37
C GLU A 79 -3.09 15.85 -0.24
N GLY A 80 -1.87 15.30 -0.16
CA GLY A 80 -0.86 15.68 0.81
C GLY A 80 -0.87 14.84 2.08
N GLU A 81 -1.55 13.70 2.09
CA GLU A 81 -1.58 12.72 3.17
C GLU A 81 -0.61 11.56 2.89
N GLY A 82 0.04 11.01 3.91
CA GLY A 82 0.98 9.93 3.68
C GLY A 82 1.69 9.39 4.92
N GLY A 83 2.36 8.26 4.74
CA GLY A 83 3.05 7.58 5.82
C GLY A 83 3.50 6.17 5.47
N LEU A 84 4.12 5.51 6.45
CA LEU A 84 4.54 4.12 6.30
C LEU A 84 3.31 3.22 6.30
N ILE A 85 3.19 2.35 5.30
CA ILE A 85 2.13 1.34 5.26
C ILE A 85 2.62 -0.04 5.71
N ALA A 86 3.90 -0.37 5.46
CA ALA A 86 4.47 -1.65 5.82
C ALA A 86 5.99 -1.64 5.84
N ALA A 87 6.61 -2.58 6.57
CA ALA A 87 8.06 -2.74 6.62
C ALA A 87 8.67 -3.38 5.35
N ASP A 88 7.84 -3.94 4.47
CA ASP A 88 8.26 -4.58 3.21
C ASP A 88 7.12 -4.67 2.18
N LEU A 89 7.49 -4.90 0.92
CA LEU A 89 6.54 -4.91 -0.21
C LEU A 89 5.50 -6.02 -0.09
N ARG A 90 5.88 -7.20 0.39
CA ARG A 90 4.95 -8.32 0.54
C ARG A 90 3.80 -7.97 1.49
N THR A 91 4.14 -7.31 2.59
CA THR A 91 3.15 -6.88 3.59
C THR A 91 2.31 -5.73 3.05
N ALA A 92 2.92 -4.78 2.33
CA ALA A 92 2.17 -3.71 1.65
C ALA A 92 1.15 -4.28 0.66
N LEU A 93 1.56 -5.20 -0.22
CA LEU A 93 0.65 -5.83 -1.19
C LEU A 93 -0.48 -6.60 -0.53
N ALA A 94 -0.23 -7.26 0.60
CA ALA A 94 -1.29 -7.92 1.36
C ALA A 94 -2.35 -6.95 1.86
N LEU A 95 -1.93 -5.75 2.29
CA LEU A 95 -2.84 -4.70 2.74
C LEU A 95 -3.58 -4.06 1.55
N VAL A 96 -2.88 -3.76 0.46
CA VAL A 96 -3.45 -3.22 -0.79
C VAL A 96 -4.53 -4.16 -1.37
N VAL A 97 -4.24 -5.45 -1.49
CA VAL A 97 -5.19 -6.44 -2.03
C VAL A 97 -6.31 -6.72 -1.04
N GLY A 98 -5.99 -6.70 0.25
CA GLY A 98 -6.88 -7.18 1.30
C GLY A 98 -7.81 -6.13 1.89
N LEU A 99 -7.61 -4.84 1.62
CA LEU A 99 -8.41 -3.76 2.19
C LEU A 99 -9.13 -2.97 1.08
N PRO A 100 -10.40 -2.60 1.26
CA PRO A 100 -11.19 -1.85 0.29
C PRO A 100 -10.69 -0.40 0.07
N SER A 101 -9.89 0.15 0.99
CA SER A 101 -9.14 1.41 0.85
C SER A 101 -8.11 1.51 1.98
N LEU A 102 -6.84 1.74 1.65
CA LEU A 102 -5.77 1.89 2.65
C LEU A 102 -5.97 3.14 3.51
N HIS A 103 -6.23 4.27 2.85
CA HIS A 103 -6.43 5.57 3.49
C HIS A 103 -7.61 5.56 4.47
N ASP A 104 -8.75 5.00 4.04
CA ASP A 104 -9.95 4.99 4.87
C ASP A 104 -9.78 4.00 6.03
N ALA A 105 -9.13 2.85 5.79
CA ALA A 105 -8.82 1.90 6.86
C ALA A 105 -7.87 2.49 7.92
N THR A 106 -6.94 3.37 7.55
CA THR A 106 -6.05 4.06 8.52
C THR A 106 -6.73 5.23 9.22
N SER A 107 -7.69 5.88 8.59
CA SER A 107 -8.48 6.97 9.19
C SER A 107 -9.49 6.46 10.24
N MET A 108 -9.88 5.19 10.17
CA MET A 108 -10.78 4.60 11.15
C MET A 108 -10.08 4.32 12.49
N PRO A 109 -10.64 4.75 13.64
CA PRO A 109 -10.04 4.49 14.95
C PRO A 109 -9.87 2.99 15.20
N ILE A 110 -8.65 2.57 15.58
CA ILE A 110 -8.39 1.13 15.75
C ILE A 110 -9.08 0.54 16.99
N GLY A 111 -9.15 1.24 18.12
CA GLY A 111 -9.83 0.75 19.34
C GLY A 111 -9.57 -0.73 19.66
N ASP A 112 -10.65 -1.52 19.83
CA ASP A 112 -10.63 -3.00 19.89
C ASP A 112 -10.78 -3.68 18.50
N GLY A 113 -10.77 -2.87 17.45
CA GLY A 113 -10.88 -3.21 16.04
C GLY A 113 -12.29 -3.52 15.58
N ALA A 114 -13.32 -3.45 16.44
CA ALA A 114 -14.67 -3.85 16.06
C ALA A 114 -15.27 -2.92 15.00
N ALA A 115 -15.18 -1.60 15.21
CA ALA A 115 -15.68 -0.61 14.27
C ALA A 115 -14.96 -0.67 12.92
N LEU A 116 -13.63 -0.84 12.93
CA LEU A 116 -12.84 -1.03 11.71
C LEU A 116 -13.26 -2.31 10.97
N ARG A 117 -13.46 -3.43 11.65
CA ARG A 117 -13.92 -4.68 11.02
C ARG A 117 -15.31 -4.56 10.42
N GLU A 118 -16.23 -3.87 11.10
CA GLU A 118 -17.59 -3.62 10.60
C GLU A 118 -17.56 -2.73 9.35
N TRP A 119 -16.78 -1.65 9.39
CA TRP A 119 -16.59 -0.77 8.23
C TRP A 119 -15.95 -1.50 7.05
N LEU A 120 -14.90 -2.31 7.28
CA LEU A 120 -14.26 -3.11 6.24
C LEU A 120 -15.25 -4.11 5.60
N ALA A 121 -16.08 -4.77 6.41
CA ALA A 121 -17.09 -5.69 5.91
C ALA A 121 -18.14 -4.98 5.05
N PHE A 122 -18.61 -3.81 5.51
CA PHE A 122 -19.55 -2.99 4.75
C PHE A 122 -18.94 -2.50 3.42
N ALA A 123 -17.72 -1.97 3.46
CA ALA A 123 -17.03 -1.48 2.26
C ALA A 123 -16.76 -2.63 1.25
N ASP A 124 -16.41 -3.82 1.73
CA ASP A 124 -16.30 -5.00 0.88
C ASP A 124 -17.64 -5.41 0.25
N ASP A 125 -18.75 -5.33 0.99
CA ASP A 125 -20.09 -5.64 0.46
C ASP A 125 -20.47 -4.67 -0.67
N GLU A 126 -20.18 -3.37 -0.53
CA GLU A 126 -20.40 -2.38 -1.59
C GLU A 126 -19.53 -2.68 -2.83
N ILE A 127 -18.25 -3.03 -2.65
CA ILE A 127 -17.38 -3.40 -3.79
C ILE A 127 -17.90 -4.66 -4.50
N ARG A 128 -18.43 -5.64 -3.76
CA ARG A 128 -18.99 -6.87 -4.35
C ARG A 128 -20.21 -6.61 -5.24
N GLU A 129 -20.91 -5.49 -5.07
CA GLU A 129 -22.03 -5.12 -5.96
C GLU A 129 -21.55 -4.88 -7.39
N ASP A 130 -20.39 -4.25 -7.56
CA ASP A 130 -19.78 -3.94 -8.86
C ASP A 130 -18.73 -4.98 -9.29
N TRP A 131 -18.13 -5.72 -8.33
CA TRP A 131 -17.12 -6.75 -8.55
C TRP A 131 -17.44 -8.03 -7.78
N PRO A 132 -18.35 -8.88 -8.29
CA PRO A 132 -18.74 -10.13 -7.64
C PRO A 132 -17.59 -11.12 -7.40
N GLU A 133 -16.54 -11.08 -8.22
CA GLU A 133 -15.36 -11.95 -8.14
C GLU A 133 -14.28 -11.48 -7.14
N LEU A 134 -14.51 -10.39 -6.40
CA LEU A 134 -13.54 -9.77 -5.49
C LEU A 134 -12.80 -10.79 -4.60
N ASP A 135 -13.54 -11.68 -3.94
CA ASP A 135 -12.96 -12.64 -2.99
C ASP A 135 -12.11 -13.71 -3.69
N ASP A 136 -12.52 -14.16 -4.88
CA ASP A 136 -11.77 -15.12 -5.70
C ASP A 136 -10.48 -14.48 -6.24
N ASP A 137 -10.54 -13.23 -6.67
CA ASP A 137 -9.39 -12.48 -7.17
C ASP A 137 -8.39 -12.16 -6.05
N ARG A 138 -8.87 -11.78 -4.86
CA ARG A 138 -8.04 -11.64 -3.65
C ARG A 138 -7.36 -12.95 -3.28
N ALA A 139 -8.08 -14.08 -3.31
CA ALA A 139 -7.52 -15.40 -3.03
C ALA A 139 -6.47 -15.80 -4.06
N ARG A 140 -6.73 -15.56 -5.34
CA ARG A 140 -5.83 -15.85 -6.45
C ARG A 140 -4.53 -15.06 -6.37
N LEU A 141 -4.59 -13.75 -6.12
CA LEU A 141 -3.40 -12.92 -5.92
C LEU A 141 -2.59 -13.36 -4.70
N ARG A 142 -3.30 -13.65 -3.60
CA ARG A 142 -2.68 -14.09 -2.35
C ARG A 142 -1.92 -15.40 -2.52
N ASP A 143 -2.48 -16.38 -3.21
CA ASP A 143 -1.80 -17.64 -3.50
C ASP A 143 -0.57 -17.41 -4.41
N ALA A 144 -0.76 -16.70 -5.53
CA ALA A 144 0.30 -16.50 -6.52
C ALA A 144 1.50 -15.69 -6.00
N LEU A 145 1.26 -14.68 -5.16
CA LEU A 145 2.29 -13.82 -4.58
C LEU A 145 2.71 -14.26 -3.17
N GLY A 146 2.06 -15.29 -2.63
CA GLY A 146 2.24 -15.76 -1.26
C GLY A 146 1.92 -14.69 -0.21
N LEU A 147 0.88 -13.88 -0.38
CA LEU A 147 0.58 -12.78 0.54
C LEU A 147 0.10 -13.33 1.91
N PRO A 148 0.48 -12.70 3.03
CA PRO A 148 -0.16 -12.98 4.33
C PRO A 148 -1.64 -12.55 4.35
N GLU A 149 -2.39 -13.02 5.35
CA GLU A 149 -3.78 -12.60 5.58
C GLU A 149 -3.84 -11.14 6.08
N PRO A 150 -4.66 -10.27 5.46
CA PRO A 150 -4.71 -8.83 5.76
C PRO A 150 -5.22 -8.52 7.17
N ALA A 151 -6.18 -9.30 7.68
CA ALA A 151 -6.78 -9.06 8.99
C ALA A 151 -5.74 -9.09 10.14
N GLY A 152 -4.66 -9.86 9.99
CA GLY A 152 -3.57 -9.93 10.96
C GLY A 152 -2.60 -8.74 10.91
N LEU A 153 -2.76 -7.81 9.95
CA LEU A 153 -1.82 -6.74 9.65
C LEU A 153 -2.34 -5.35 10.06
N LEU A 154 -3.63 -5.19 10.35
CA LEU A 154 -4.27 -3.89 10.61
C LEU A 154 -3.63 -3.10 11.76
N ALA A 155 -3.32 -3.78 12.87
CA ALA A 155 -2.61 -3.14 13.98
C ALA A 155 -1.19 -2.70 13.60
N GLY A 156 -0.53 -3.48 12.73
CA GLY A 156 0.77 -3.14 12.18
C GLY A 156 0.70 -1.94 11.24
N LEU A 157 -0.33 -1.87 10.39
CA LEU A 157 -0.58 -0.74 9.49
C LEU A 157 -0.81 0.55 10.29
N HIS A 158 -1.68 0.54 11.31
CA HIS A 158 -1.91 1.71 12.18
C HIS A 158 -0.64 2.18 12.88
N ALA A 159 0.14 1.23 13.45
CA ALA A 159 1.40 1.56 14.10
C ALA A 159 2.45 2.10 13.11
N ALA A 160 2.47 1.59 11.88
CA ALA A 160 3.34 2.07 10.80
C ALA A 160 2.94 3.48 10.37
N ALA A 161 1.65 3.73 10.13
CA ALA A 161 1.15 5.02 9.66
C ALA A 161 1.38 6.15 10.67
N ALA A 162 1.47 5.83 11.97
CA ALA A 162 1.83 6.78 13.03
C ALA A 162 3.35 7.07 13.12
N ASP A 163 4.21 6.37 12.38
CA ASP A 163 5.66 6.55 12.44
C ASP A 163 6.09 7.79 11.64
N GLU A 164 6.29 8.89 12.38
CA GLU A 164 6.63 10.19 11.81
C GLU A 164 7.95 10.21 11.02
N ARG A 165 8.83 9.21 11.22
CA ARG A 165 10.09 9.09 10.47
C ARG A 165 9.87 8.80 8.99
N TYR A 166 8.67 8.33 8.64
CA TYR A 166 8.28 7.98 7.28
C TYR A 166 7.21 8.91 6.71
N ARG A 167 6.90 10.03 7.38
CA ARG A 167 6.02 11.07 6.81
C ARG A 167 6.70 11.70 5.59
N PRO A 168 6.11 11.59 4.38
CA PRO A 168 6.67 12.24 3.21
C PRO A 168 6.81 13.75 3.41
N VAL A 169 7.87 14.31 2.84
CA VAL A 169 8.11 15.75 2.75
C VAL A 169 8.17 16.12 1.28
N SER A 170 7.36 17.09 0.86
CA SER A 170 7.34 17.60 -0.50
C SER A 170 8.67 18.27 -0.90
N GLU A 171 8.85 18.55 -2.19
CA GLU A 171 9.97 19.37 -2.67
C GLU A 171 9.97 20.77 -2.03
N LEU A 172 8.80 21.31 -1.69
CA LEU A 172 8.62 22.60 -1.04
C LEU A 172 8.93 22.57 0.46
N GLY A 173 9.10 21.38 1.05
CA GLY A 173 9.39 21.20 2.47
C GLY A 173 8.14 21.03 3.34
N ASP A 174 6.97 20.90 2.73
CA ASP A 174 5.72 20.65 3.44
C ASP A 174 5.66 19.19 3.89
N VAL A 175 5.36 18.97 5.16
CA VAL A 175 5.22 17.63 5.74
C VAL A 175 3.81 17.16 5.47
N TYR A 176 3.67 15.95 4.92
CA TYR A 176 2.38 15.36 4.61
C TYR A 176 1.56 15.10 5.89
N GLU A 177 0.24 15.24 5.78
CA GLU A 177 -0.71 14.92 6.85
C GLU A 177 -0.67 13.42 7.17
N PRO A 178 -0.90 13.03 8.45
CA PRO A 178 -0.90 11.63 8.81
C PRO A 178 -2.11 10.90 8.21
N MET A 179 -1.92 9.64 7.82
CA MET A 179 -3.02 8.79 7.35
C MET A 179 -3.94 8.30 8.49
N THR A 180 -3.57 8.54 9.74
CA THR A 180 -4.32 8.16 10.94
C THR A 180 -4.99 9.38 11.57
N SER A 181 -6.24 9.23 11.98
CA SER A 181 -7.03 10.24 12.71
C SER A 181 -6.69 10.34 14.21
#